data_AF-A0A178ILT0-F1
#
_entry.id   AF-A0A178ILT0-F1
#
_cell.length_a   1.000
_cell.length_b   1.000
_cell.length_c   1.000
_cell.angle_alpha   90.00
_cell.angle_beta   90.00
_cell.angle_gamma   90.00
#
_symmetry.space_group_name_H-M   'P 1'
#
loop_
_entity.id
_entity.type
_entity.pdbx_description
1 polymer ?
#
loop_
_entity_poly.entity_id
_entity_poly.type
_entity_poly.pdbx_seq_one_letter_code
_entity_poly.pdbx_strand_id
1 'polypeptide(L)'
;MTSLYREERSQITQIMGSDGEVPSQAQIIFSFLPPDKAQQFSDMEGDYHAMRQQILQEMSGFRMSGDNAKLKLLDDEYMRDVAAFLTPDEKMENSLRNSFAARQLQYAFSDFNGTEDEYKTIFALQNGMNEKYLINSIYGNPDDSGLSKSEREAAQKEVDARIKATLGDERYADYLRAQRGDYKSLQAAARRFNLSADTVAQTYQMRDNAATEAARISDDTSLSTEQKNAAYTALTEQTTGQIRATLGDDIGDAYINNALAWLKNLPKGGNVKINPAGNVKVTQPKQ
;
A
#
# COMPACT_ATOMS: atom_id res chain seq x y z
N MET A 1 2.06 -15.13 -7.01
CA MET A 1 1.76 -14.58 -8.34
C MET A 1 0.29 -14.86 -8.65
N THR A 2 -0.54 -13.83 -8.52
CA THR A 2 -1.99 -13.83 -8.72
C THR A 2 -2.38 -14.22 -10.15
N SER A 3 -3.58 -14.80 -10.31
CA SER A 3 -4.21 -15.20 -11.59
C SER A 3 -4.09 -14.14 -12.68
N LEU A 4 -4.29 -12.87 -12.32
CA LEU A 4 -4.24 -11.70 -13.21
C LEU A 4 -2.95 -11.63 -14.05
N TYR A 5 -1.79 -11.93 -13.47
CA TYR A 5 -0.51 -11.90 -14.20
C TYR A 5 -0.30 -13.09 -15.15
N ARG A 6 -0.94 -14.22 -14.86
CA ARG A 6 -0.95 -15.38 -15.77
C ARG A 6 -1.86 -15.11 -16.96
N GLU A 7 -2.98 -14.44 -16.71
CA GLU A 7 -3.93 -14.02 -17.72
C GLU A 7 -3.35 -12.93 -18.62
N GLU A 8 -2.65 -11.94 -18.05
CA GLU A 8 -1.90 -10.91 -18.80
C GLU A 8 -0.87 -11.53 -19.75
N ARG A 9 -0.09 -12.52 -19.30
CA ARG A 9 0.86 -13.24 -20.17
C ARG A 9 0.16 -14.06 -21.25
N SER A 10 -1.00 -14.65 -20.94
CA SER A 10 -1.79 -15.39 -21.92
C SER A 10 -2.36 -14.46 -22.99
N GLN A 11 -2.86 -13.28 -22.61
CA GLN A 11 -3.39 -12.26 -23.51
C GLN A 11 -2.29 -11.67 -24.40
N ILE A 12 -1.10 -11.39 -23.85
CA ILE A 12 0.07 -10.97 -24.64
C ILE A 12 0.46 -12.06 -25.65
N THR A 13 0.47 -13.34 -25.24
CA THR A 13 0.78 -14.46 -26.14
C THR A 13 -0.27 -14.63 -27.24
N GLN A 14 -1.53 -14.30 -26.95
CA GLN A 14 -2.64 -14.36 -27.91
C GLN A 14 -2.62 -13.19 -28.91
N ILE A 15 -2.15 -12.00 -28.48
CA ILE A 15 -1.93 -10.83 -29.35
C ILE A 15 -0.71 -11.03 -30.26
N MET A 16 0.32 -11.74 -29.79
CA MET A 16 1.50 -12.14 -30.57
C MET A 16 1.18 -13.27 -31.58
N GLY A 17 0.03 -13.24 -32.26
CA GLY A 17 -0.42 -14.27 -33.20
C GLY A 17 0.67 -14.76 -34.17
N SER A 18 0.43 -15.91 -34.80
CA SER A 18 1.36 -16.67 -35.67
C SER A 18 2.08 -15.90 -36.78
N ASP A 19 1.76 -14.62 -36.98
CA ASP A 19 2.14 -13.78 -38.11
C ASP A 19 3.24 -12.76 -37.78
N GLY A 20 3.73 -12.70 -36.53
CA GLY A 20 4.99 -12.04 -36.19
C GLY A 20 4.98 -10.50 -36.13
N GLU A 21 3.82 -9.85 -36.15
CA GLU A 21 3.72 -8.42 -35.86
C GLU A 21 3.94 -8.14 -34.37
N VAL A 22 4.84 -7.19 -34.07
CA VAL A 22 5.10 -6.74 -32.70
C VAL A 22 4.01 -5.73 -32.31
N PRO A 23 3.17 -6.02 -31.30
CA PRO A 23 2.11 -5.11 -30.89
C PRO A 23 2.69 -3.78 -30.38
N SER A 24 1.96 -2.69 -30.63
CA SER A 24 2.34 -1.37 -30.13
C SER A 24 2.29 -1.33 -28.61
N GLN A 25 3.04 -0.40 -27.99
CA GLN A 25 3.03 -0.25 -26.54
C GLN A 25 1.61 0.03 -25.98
N ALA A 26 0.79 0.77 -26.75
CA ALA A 26 -0.61 1.02 -26.42
C ALA A 26 -1.46 -0.25 -26.47
N GLN A 27 -1.26 -1.11 -27.47
CA GLN A 27 -1.94 -2.42 -27.57
C GLN A 27 -1.55 -3.37 -26.44
N ILE A 28 -0.31 -3.27 -25.93
CA ILE A 28 0.13 -4.03 -24.76
C ILE A 28 -0.54 -3.50 -23.49
N ILE A 29 -0.52 -2.18 -23.27
CA ILE A 29 -1.07 -1.52 -22.06
C ILE A 29 -2.60 -1.68 -21.98
N PHE A 30 -3.30 -1.57 -23.10
CA PHE A 30 -4.76 -1.66 -23.20
C PHE A 30 -5.23 -2.98 -23.81
N SER A 31 -4.48 -4.06 -23.61
CA SER A 31 -4.80 -5.40 -24.12
C SER A 31 -6.14 -5.98 -23.64
N PHE A 32 -6.76 -5.39 -22.62
CA PHE A 32 -8.12 -5.71 -22.15
C PHE A 32 -9.23 -5.09 -23.02
N LEU A 33 -8.88 -4.17 -23.93
CA LEU A 33 -9.79 -3.58 -24.90
C LEU A 33 -9.61 -4.24 -26.29
N PRO A 34 -10.65 -4.25 -27.14
CA PRO A 34 -10.49 -4.56 -28.56
C PRO A 34 -9.41 -3.67 -29.21
N PRO A 35 -8.59 -4.16 -30.16
CA PRO A 35 -7.44 -3.43 -30.70
C PRO A 35 -7.77 -2.01 -31.21
N ASP A 36 -8.87 -1.86 -31.95
CA ASP A 36 -9.30 -0.55 -32.46
C ASP A 36 -9.70 0.41 -31.32
N LYS A 37 -10.33 -0.13 -30.28
CA LYS A 37 -10.75 0.63 -29.09
C LYS A 37 -9.54 1.00 -28.21
N ALA A 38 -8.55 0.11 -28.10
CA ALA A 38 -7.27 0.37 -27.43
C ALA A 38 -6.51 1.53 -28.09
N GLN A 39 -6.47 1.56 -29.42
CA GLN A 39 -5.83 2.65 -30.16
C GLN A 39 -6.58 3.98 -29.95
N GLN A 40 -7.90 3.98 -30.10
CA GLN A 40 -8.72 5.17 -29.87
C GLN A 40 -8.59 5.71 -28.44
N PHE A 41 -8.54 4.82 -27.44
CA PHE A 41 -8.33 5.21 -26.04
C PHE A 41 -6.95 5.84 -25.84
N SER A 42 -5.91 5.23 -26.43
CA SER A 42 -4.55 5.77 -26.38
C SER A 42 -4.43 7.13 -27.04
N ASP A 43 -5.10 7.35 -28.18
CA ASP A 43 -5.09 8.62 -28.88
C ASP A 43 -5.78 9.71 -28.05
N MET A 44 -6.93 9.39 -27.46
CA MET A 44 -7.64 10.27 -26.52
C MET A 44 -6.76 10.65 -25.31
N GLU A 45 -6.10 9.68 -24.67
CA GLU A 45 -5.18 9.98 -23.56
C GLU A 45 -4.00 10.87 -24.01
N GLY A 46 -3.49 10.65 -25.23
CA GLY A 46 -2.45 11.47 -25.84
C GLY A 46 -2.86 12.93 -26.01
N ASP A 47 -4.07 13.17 -26.53
CA ASP A 47 -4.62 14.52 -26.73
C ASP A 47 -4.80 15.27 -25.41
N TYR A 48 -5.37 14.60 -24.40
CA TYR A 48 -5.51 15.18 -23.06
C TYR A 48 -4.17 15.47 -22.40
N HIS A 49 -3.19 14.57 -22.55
CA HIS A 49 -1.83 14.81 -22.08
C HIS A 49 -1.20 16.02 -22.79
N ALA A 50 -1.34 16.15 -24.11
CA ALA A 50 -0.83 17.28 -24.88
C ALA A 50 -1.46 18.62 -24.44
N MET A 51 -2.79 18.67 -24.30
CA MET A 51 -3.51 19.86 -23.79
C MET A 51 -3.02 20.24 -22.40
N ARG A 52 -2.80 19.26 -21.50
CA ARG A 52 -2.27 19.51 -20.16
C ARG A 52 -0.87 20.10 -20.21
N GLN A 53 0.03 19.53 -21.02
CA GLN A 53 1.39 20.03 -21.17
C GLN A 53 1.40 21.47 -21.69
N GLN A 54 0.50 21.81 -22.60
CA GLN A 54 0.34 23.19 -23.06
C GLN A 54 -0.05 24.14 -21.91
N ILE A 55 -1.03 23.76 -21.08
CA ILE A 55 -1.42 24.57 -19.91
C ILE A 55 -0.23 24.72 -18.94
N LEU A 56 0.51 23.65 -18.65
CA LEU A 56 1.68 23.70 -17.77
C LEU A 56 2.82 24.55 -18.35
N GLN A 57 3.00 24.56 -19.67
CA GLN A 57 3.96 25.44 -20.36
C GLN A 57 3.52 26.90 -20.30
N GLU A 58 2.23 27.20 -20.53
CA GLU A 58 1.65 28.54 -20.40
C GLU A 58 1.87 29.12 -19.00
N MET A 59 1.78 28.27 -17.97
CA MET A 59 2.05 28.67 -16.58
C MET A 59 3.51 29.07 -16.36
N SER A 60 4.47 28.59 -17.18
CA SER A 60 5.89 28.94 -17.10
C SER A 60 6.49 28.87 -15.68
N GLY A 61 6.02 27.92 -14.85
CA GLY A 61 6.43 27.77 -13.45
C GLY A 61 5.83 28.76 -12.45
N PHE A 62 4.96 29.69 -12.89
CA PHE A 62 4.25 30.64 -12.05
C PHE A 62 2.73 30.42 -12.16
N ARG A 63 2.16 29.78 -11.12
CA ARG A 63 0.77 29.30 -11.10
C ARG A 63 -0.21 30.40 -10.67
N MET A 64 -1.18 30.72 -11.52
CA MET A 64 -2.27 31.66 -11.21
C MET A 64 -3.56 30.91 -10.84
N SER A 65 -4.50 31.61 -10.20
CA SER A 65 -5.81 31.04 -9.83
C SER A 65 -6.64 30.58 -11.04
N GLY A 66 -6.52 31.29 -12.19
CA GLY A 66 -7.16 30.90 -13.45
C GLY A 66 -6.62 29.59 -14.03
N ASP A 67 -5.34 29.26 -13.78
CA ASP A 67 -4.72 28.02 -14.27
C ASP A 67 -5.26 26.80 -13.53
N ASN A 68 -5.59 26.95 -12.24
CA ASN A 68 -6.25 25.89 -11.48
C ASN A 68 -7.64 25.56 -12.04
N ALA A 69 -8.40 26.58 -12.45
CA ALA A 69 -9.69 26.38 -13.08
C ALA A 69 -9.56 25.68 -14.44
N LYS A 70 -8.55 26.04 -15.26
CA LYS A 70 -8.24 25.37 -16.53
C LYS A 70 -7.87 23.90 -16.33
N LEU A 71 -6.95 23.61 -15.40
CA LEU A 71 -6.52 22.23 -15.10
C LEU A 71 -7.67 21.40 -14.56
N LYS A 72 -8.50 21.97 -13.66
CA LYS A 72 -9.69 21.29 -13.16
C LYS A 72 -10.68 20.98 -14.26
N LEU A 73 -10.97 21.94 -15.14
CA LEU A 73 -11.88 21.73 -16.26
C LEU A 73 -11.35 20.62 -17.17
N LEU A 74 -10.06 20.63 -17.50
CA LEU A 74 -9.44 19.59 -18.32
C LEU A 74 -9.55 18.20 -17.66
N ASP A 75 -9.33 18.12 -16.35
CA ASP A 75 -9.49 16.87 -15.60
C ASP A 75 -10.95 16.40 -15.57
N ASP A 76 -11.93 17.31 -15.38
CA ASP A 76 -13.36 16.99 -15.38
C ASP A 76 -13.84 16.49 -16.75
N GLU A 77 -13.37 17.13 -17.84
CA GLU A 77 -13.67 16.72 -19.23
C GLU A 77 -13.06 15.35 -19.56
N TYR A 78 -11.79 15.13 -19.21
CA TYR A 78 -11.14 13.82 -19.37
C TYR A 78 -11.92 12.72 -18.65
N MET A 79 -12.32 12.94 -17.39
CA MET A 79 -13.08 11.94 -16.63
C MET A 79 -14.45 11.65 -17.26
N ARG A 80 -15.11 12.67 -17.81
CA ARG A 80 -16.38 12.51 -18.52
C ARG A 80 -16.21 11.69 -19.80
N ASP A 81 -15.19 11.99 -20.59
CA ASP A 81 -14.96 11.33 -21.87
C ASP A 81 -14.50 9.88 -21.66
N VAL A 82 -13.64 9.61 -20.67
CA VAL A 82 -13.29 8.25 -20.24
C VAL A 82 -14.53 7.47 -19.82
N ALA A 83 -15.45 8.08 -19.06
CA ALA A 83 -16.68 7.42 -18.62
C ALA A 83 -17.68 7.18 -19.77
N ALA A 84 -17.65 7.99 -20.83
CA ALA A 84 -18.45 7.79 -22.02
C ALA A 84 -17.84 6.74 -22.96
N PHE A 85 -16.51 6.62 -22.97
CA PHE A 85 -15.76 5.74 -23.86
C PHE A 85 -15.63 4.30 -23.33
N LEU A 86 -15.39 4.14 -22.02
CA LEU A 86 -15.25 2.85 -21.36
C LEU A 86 -16.56 2.43 -20.71
N THR A 87 -16.93 1.16 -20.88
CA THR A 87 -17.97 0.53 -20.05
C THR A 87 -17.52 0.48 -18.59
N PRO A 88 -18.45 0.29 -17.62
CA PRO A 88 -18.07 0.16 -16.21
C PRO A 88 -17.01 -0.92 -15.96
N ASP A 89 -17.11 -2.06 -16.64
CA ASP A 89 -16.17 -3.17 -16.51
C ASP A 89 -14.81 -2.83 -17.12
N GLU A 90 -14.77 -2.24 -18.31
CA GLU A 90 -13.52 -1.79 -18.95
C GLU A 90 -12.85 -0.66 -18.15
N LYS A 91 -13.63 0.25 -17.55
CA LYS A 91 -13.10 1.29 -16.66
C LYS A 91 -12.47 0.64 -15.43
N MET A 92 -13.09 -0.39 -14.86
CA MET A 92 -12.52 -1.13 -13.74
C MET A 92 -11.21 -1.82 -14.13
N GLU A 93 -11.17 -2.53 -15.26
CA GLU A 93 -9.94 -3.17 -15.78
C GLU A 93 -8.83 -2.15 -16.04
N ASN A 94 -9.15 -1.02 -16.68
CA ASN A 94 -8.21 0.07 -16.88
C ASN A 94 -7.67 0.58 -15.54
N SER A 95 -8.55 0.78 -14.56
CA SER A 95 -8.16 1.29 -13.24
C SER A 95 -7.29 0.27 -12.50
N LEU A 96 -7.61 -1.03 -12.57
CA LEU A 96 -6.83 -2.11 -11.93
C LEU A 96 -5.42 -2.25 -12.50
N ARG A 97 -5.19 -1.81 -13.73
CA ARG A 97 -3.90 -1.92 -14.44
C ARG A 97 -3.09 -0.63 -14.40
N ASN A 98 -3.76 0.50 -14.58
CA ASN A 98 -3.11 1.78 -14.88
C ASN A 98 -3.23 2.83 -13.77
N SER A 99 -4.15 2.67 -12.80
CA SER A 99 -4.35 3.69 -11.77
C SER A 99 -3.24 3.72 -10.71
N PHE A 100 -3.10 4.89 -10.07
CA PHE A 100 -2.23 5.05 -8.91
C PHE A 100 -2.66 4.16 -7.73
N ALA A 101 -3.97 4.01 -7.51
CA ALA A 101 -4.52 3.11 -6.49
C ALA A 101 -4.07 1.67 -6.71
N ALA A 102 -4.07 1.21 -7.96
CA ALA A 102 -3.63 -0.15 -8.31
C ALA A 102 -2.15 -0.35 -8.04
N ARG A 103 -1.30 0.61 -8.41
CA ARG A 103 0.15 0.56 -8.13
C ARG A 103 0.43 0.50 -6.63
N GLN A 104 -0.25 1.33 -5.83
CA GLN A 104 -0.10 1.30 -4.38
C GLN A 104 -0.63 -0.01 -3.78
N LEU A 105 -1.79 -0.47 -4.25
CA LEU A 105 -2.40 -1.69 -3.75
C LEU A 105 -1.54 -2.91 -4.08
N GLN A 106 -0.92 -3.00 -5.27
CA GLN A 106 -0.03 -4.10 -5.63
C GLN A 106 1.08 -4.34 -4.59
N TYR A 107 1.74 -3.27 -4.10
CA TYR A 107 2.76 -3.38 -3.05
C TYR A 107 2.20 -3.74 -1.67
N ALA A 108 0.95 -3.35 -1.39
CA ALA A 108 0.26 -3.70 -0.15
C ALA A 108 -0.27 -5.15 -0.17
N PHE A 109 -0.65 -5.65 -1.35
CA PHE A 109 -1.33 -6.92 -1.53
C PHE A 109 -0.38 -8.11 -1.70
N SER A 110 0.84 -7.88 -2.16
CA SER A 110 1.82 -8.94 -2.47
C SER A 110 2.10 -9.87 -1.28
N ASP A 111 2.00 -9.35 -0.05
CA ASP A 111 2.28 -10.07 1.19
C ASP A 111 1.00 -10.42 1.98
N PHE A 112 -0.18 -10.07 1.45
CA PHE A 112 -1.49 -10.35 2.05
C PHE A 112 -2.04 -11.73 1.65
N ASN A 113 -1.51 -12.33 0.58
CA ASN A 113 -2.02 -13.57 -0.01
C ASN A 113 -3.55 -13.51 -0.18
N GLY A 114 -4.04 -12.37 -0.71
CA GLY A 114 -5.45 -12.14 -0.97
C GLY A 114 -5.93 -12.85 -2.22
N THR A 115 -7.23 -13.14 -2.26
CA THR A 115 -7.93 -13.61 -3.46
C THR A 115 -8.10 -12.46 -4.46
N GLU A 116 -8.46 -12.81 -5.69
CA GLU A 116 -8.76 -11.81 -6.73
C GLU A 116 -9.97 -10.94 -6.36
N ASP A 117 -11.00 -11.54 -5.77
CA ASP A 117 -12.20 -10.82 -5.32
C ASP A 117 -11.87 -9.85 -4.18
N GLU A 118 -11.01 -10.27 -3.23
CA GLU A 118 -10.51 -9.37 -2.18
C GLU A 118 -9.71 -8.21 -2.79
N TYR A 119 -8.90 -8.47 -3.81
CA TYR A 119 -8.13 -7.43 -4.50
C TYR A 119 -9.05 -6.42 -5.18
N LYS A 120 -10.00 -6.89 -6.00
CA LYS A 120 -10.97 -6.04 -6.71
C LYS A 120 -11.83 -5.23 -5.74
N THR A 121 -12.23 -5.84 -4.63
CA THR A 121 -13.05 -5.18 -3.60
C THR A 121 -12.29 -4.06 -2.90
N ILE A 122 -11.07 -4.34 -2.41
CA ILE A 122 -10.24 -3.33 -1.74
C ILE A 122 -9.86 -2.23 -2.72
N PHE A 123 -9.54 -2.60 -3.95
CA PHE A 123 -9.26 -1.66 -5.03
C PHE A 123 -10.44 -0.71 -5.27
N ALA A 124 -11.65 -1.23 -5.43
CA ALA A 124 -12.83 -0.40 -5.69
C ALA A 124 -13.10 0.60 -4.56
N LEU A 125 -12.92 0.18 -3.29
CA LEU A 125 -13.07 1.04 -2.12
C LEU A 125 -12.02 2.16 -2.09
N GLN A 126 -10.76 1.84 -2.37
CA GLN A 126 -9.68 2.83 -2.41
C GLN A 126 -9.80 3.76 -3.62
N ASN A 127 -10.11 3.23 -4.80
CA ASN A 127 -10.27 4.01 -6.02
C ASN A 127 -11.46 4.97 -5.92
N GLY A 128 -12.59 4.54 -5.35
CA GLY A 128 -13.74 5.43 -5.14
C GLY A 128 -13.43 6.61 -4.21
N MET A 129 -12.55 6.43 -3.22
CA MET A 129 -12.05 7.54 -2.40
C MET A 129 -11.13 8.45 -3.21
N ASN A 130 -10.21 7.90 -4.00
CA ASN A 130 -9.32 8.71 -4.82
C ASN A 130 -10.09 9.54 -5.85
N GLU A 131 -11.05 8.93 -6.56
CA GLU A 131 -11.94 9.64 -7.49
C GLU A 131 -12.72 10.77 -6.80
N LYS A 132 -13.15 10.56 -5.54
CA LYS A 132 -13.96 11.54 -4.81
C LYS A 132 -13.17 12.64 -4.11
N TYR A 133 -11.96 12.32 -3.63
CA TYR A 133 -11.27 13.13 -2.61
C TYR A 133 -9.80 13.41 -2.93
N LEU A 134 -9.11 12.49 -3.60
CA LEU A 134 -7.67 12.60 -3.84
C LEU A 134 -7.47 12.61 -5.35
N ILE A 135 -7.76 13.77 -5.95
CA ILE A 135 -7.63 14.07 -7.39
C ILE A 135 -6.74 13.04 -8.08
N ASN A 136 -7.37 12.22 -8.93
CA ASN A 136 -6.76 11.13 -9.70
C ASN A 136 -5.86 11.68 -10.81
N SER A 137 -5.21 12.82 -10.58
CA SER A 137 -4.17 13.29 -11.48
C SER A 137 -2.95 12.43 -11.19
N ILE A 138 -2.68 11.53 -12.12
CA ILE A 138 -1.40 10.85 -12.34
C ILE A 138 -0.20 11.81 -12.30
N TYR A 139 -0.44 13.13 -12.31
CA TYR A 139 0.53 14.23 -12.32
C TYR A 139 0.20 15.36 -11.30
N GLY A 140 -0.75 15.15 -10.38
CA GLY A 140 -1.22 16.19 -9.46
C GLY A 140 -0.50 16.17 -8.12
N ASN A 141 -0.30 17.34 -7.54
CA ASN A 141 0.18 17.45 -6.16
C ASN A 141 -0.96 17.03 -5.21
N PRO A 142 -0.76 16.16 -4.20
CA PRO A 142 -1.81 15.77 -3.25
C PRO A 142 -2.52 16.94 -2.56
N ASP A 143 -1.85 18.09 -2.50
CA ASP A 143 -2.37 19.35 -1.95
C ASP A 143 -3.32 20.12 -2.88
N ASP A 144 -3.42 19.74 -4.15
CA ASP A 144 -4.41 20.30 -5.08
C ASP A 144 -5.82 19.73 -4.84
N SER A 145 -5.97 18.70 -3.98
CA SER A 145 -7.27 18.08 -3.63
C SER A 145 -8.30 19.05 -3.03
N GLY A 146 -7.87 20.23 -2.57
CA GLY A 146 -8.71 21.18 -1.85
C GLY A 146 -9.14 20.70 -0.46
N LEU A 147 -8.79 19.47 -0.07
CA LEU A 147 -9.09 18.91 1.23
C LEU A 147 -8.04 19.30 2.26
N SER A 148 -8.51 19.69 3.44
CA SER A 148 -7.69 19.77 4.64
C SER A 148 -7.15 18.39 5.01
N LYS A 149 -6.05 18.37 5.77
CA LYS A 149 -5.48 17.13 6.32
C LYS A 149 -6.52 16.32 7.11
N SER A 150 -7.38 16.97 7.87
CA SER A 150 -8.43 16.32 8.66
C SER A 150 -9.47 15.62 7.79
N GLU A 151 -9.84 16.20 6.67
CA GLU A 151 -10.81 15.60 5.74
C GLU A 151 -10.21 14.38 5.03
N ARG A 152 -8.93 14.45 4.64
CA ARG A 152 -8.22 13.28 4.08
C ARG A 152 -8.13 12.14 5.09
N GLU A 153 -7.82 12.43 6.35
CA GLU A 153 -7.79 11.43 7.42
C GLU A 153 -9.17 10.82 7.70
N ALA A 154 -10.23 11.62 7.66
CA ALA A 154 -11.60 11.14 7.82
C ALA A 154 -12.04 10.23 6.66
N ALA A 155 -11.74 10.62 5.41
CA ALA A 155 -12.00 9.81 4.23
C ALA A 155 -11.25 8.48 4.27
N GLN A 156 -9.97 8.49 4.66
CA GLN A 156 -9.19 7.26 4.81
C GLN A 156 -9.79 6.33 5.88
N LYS A 157 -10.20 6.87 7.03
CA LYS A 157 -10.86 6.08 8.08
C LYS A 157 -12.17 5.45 7.61
N GLU A 158 -12.93 6.15 6.77
CA GLU A 158 -14.17 5.61 6.20
C GLU A 158 -13.86 4.43 5.27
N VAL A 159 -12.85 4.55 4.41
CA VAL A 159 -12.39 3.45 3.54
C VAL A 159 -11.92 2.27 4.36
N ASP A 160 -11.09 2.51 5.38
CA ASP A 160 -10.58 1.45 6.26
C ASP A 160 -11.73 0.71 6.97
N ALA A 161 -12.76 1.43 7.42
CA ALA A 161 -13.94 0.84 8.03
C ALA A 161 -14.75 -0.02 7.04
N ARG A 162 -14.89 0.43 5.78
CA ARG A 162 -15.56 -0.33 4.72
C ARG A 162 -14.77 -1.58 4.30
N ILE A 163 -13.45 -1.46 4.21
CA ILE A 163 -12.56 -2.62 3.96
C ILE A 163 -12.75 -3.63 5.08
N LYS A 164 -12.69 -3.17 6.34
CA LYS A 164 -12.91 -4.03 7.51
C LYS A 164 -14.28 -4.72 7.48
N ALA A 165 -15.35 -3.98 7.19
CA ALA A 165 -16.69 -4.53 7.12
C ALA A 165 -16.85 -5.60 6.02
N THR A 166 -16.09 -5.46 4.92
CA THR A 166 -16.17 -6.39 3.78
C THR A 166 -15.33 -7.63 3.98
N LEU A 167 -14.12 -7.50 4.56
CA LEU A 167 -13.22 -8.62 4.81
C LEU A 167 -13.59 -9.40 6.09
N GLY A 168 -14.21 -8.75 7.07
CA GLY A 168 -14.34 -9.25 8.42
C GLY A 168 -13.08 -9.01 9.27
N ASP A 169 -13.20 -9.21 10.58
CA ASP A 169 -12.16 -8.84 11.55
C ASP A 169 -10.82 -9.56 11.33
N GLU A 170 -10.85 -10.89 11.19
CA GLU A 170 -9.64 -11.72 11.04
C GLU A 170 -8.88 -11.37 9.76
N ARG A 171 -9.60 -11.29 8.64
CA ARG A 171 -9.00 -11.04 7.35
C ARG A 171 -8.54 -9.60 7.19
N TYR A 172 -9.22 -8.66 7.84
CA TYR A 172 -8.73 -7.29 7.95
C TYR A 172 -7.45 -7.18 8.79
N ALA A 173 -7.31 -7.96 9.86
CA ALA A 173 -6.08 -8.02 10.63
C ALA A 173 -4.91 -8.56 9.80
N ASP A 174 -5.15 -9.58 8.97
CA ASP A 174 -4.17 -10.08 8.00
C ASP A 174 -3.79 -9.00 6.97
N TYR A 175 -4.77 -8.24 6.48
CA TYR A 175 -4.56 -7.15 5.52
C TYR A 175 -3.68 -6.03 6.10
N LEU A 176 -3.93 -5.65 7.35
CA LEU A 176 -3.09 -4.68 8.05
C LEU A 176 -1.69 -5.24 8.31
N ARG A 177 -1.59 -6.52 8.73
CA ARG A 177 -0.31 -7.19 8.98
C ARG A 177 0.58 -7.19 7.74
N ALA A 178 0.02 -7.55 6.59
CA ALA A 178 0.71 -7.60 5.31
C ALA A 178 1.37 -6.28 4.90
N GLN A 179 0.83 -5.15 5.35
CA GLN A 179 1.35 -3.83 5.01
C GLN A 179 2.52 -3.38 5.89
N ARG A 180 2.75 -4.04 7.03
CA ARG A 180 3.75 -3.61 8.00
C ARG A 180 5.16 -3.99 7.56
N GLY A 181 6.08 -3.04 7.67
CA GLY A 181 7.48 -3.25 7.30
C GLY A 181 8.13 -4.43 8.04
N ASP A 182 7.76 -4.65 9.31
CA ASP A 182 8.27 -5.77 10.09
C ASP A 182 7.77 -7.13 9.58
N TYR A 183 6.52 -7.26 9.19
CA TYR A 183 6.03 -8.50 8.58
C TYR A 183 6.59 -8.72 7.18
N LYS A 184 6.68 -7.66 6.35
CA LYS A 184 7.27 -7.75 5.00
C LYS A 184 8.72 -8.24 5.03
N SER A 185 9.51 -7.74 5.98
CA SER A 185 10.90 -8.19 6.17
C SER A 185 10.97 -9.68 6.52
N LEU A 186 10.09 -10.15 7.40
CA LEU A 186 10.02 -11.57 7.77
C LEU A 186 9.59 -12.45 6.59
N GLN A 187 8.58 -12.02 5.81
CA GLN A 187 8.16 -12.72 4.60
C GLN A 187 9.23 -12.74 3.51
N ALA A 188 10.03 -11.68 3.39
CA ALA A 188 11.19 -11.66 2.49
C ALA A 188 12.26 -12.67 2.94
N ALA A 189 12.55 -12.77 4.24
CA ALA A 189 13.43 -13.80 4.79
C ALA A 189 12.87 -15.21 4.52
N ALA A 190 11.57 -15.42 4.72
CA ALA A 190 10.92 -16.70 4.47
C ALA A 190 11.07 -17.16 3.02
N ARG A 191 10.84 -16.26 2.05
CA ARG A 191 11.04 -16.56 0.62
C ARG A 191 12.49 -16.83 0.28
N ARG A 192 13.44 -16.06 0.84
CA ARG A 192 14.87 -16.19 0.52
C ARG A 192 15.51 -17.45 1.10
N PHE A 193 15.11 -17.83 2.31
CA PHE A 193 15.71 -18.93 3.07
C PHE A 193 14.78 -20.15 3.18
N ASN A 194 13.66 -20.14 2.44
CA ASN A 194 12.66 -21.21 2.41
C ASN A 194 12.15 -21.59 3.81
N LEU A 195 11.86 -20.57 4.63
CA LEU A 195 11.29 -20.79 5.98
C LEU A 195 9.85 -21.25 5.88
N SER A 196 9.44 -22.12 6.80
CA SER A 196 8.07 -22.61 6.86
C SER A 196 7.07 -21.51 7.28
N ALA A 197 5.80 -21.67 6.91
CA ALA A 197 4.73 -20.78 7.37
C ALA A 197 4.62 -20.77 8.92
N ASP A 198 4.84 -21.92 9.55
CA ASP A 198 4.84 -22.05 11.01
C ASP A 198 5.97 -21.24 11.65
N THR A 199 7.18 -21.28 11.08
CA THR A 199 8.32 -20.48 11.54
C THR A 199 8.00 -18.97 11.47
N VAL A 200 7.37 -18.53 10.38
CA VAL A 200 6.93 -17.14 10.22
C VAL A 200 5.88 -16.78 11.27
N ALA A 201 4.85 -17.62 11.45
CA ALA A 201 3.78 -17.39 12.40
C ALA A 201 4.30 -17.32 13.85
N GLN A 202 5.17 -18.26 14.25
CA GLN A 202 5.77 -18.31 15.57
C GLN A 202 6.64 -17.09 15.86
N THR A 203 7.51 -16.72 14.92
CA THR A 203 8.38 -15.54 15.05
C THR A 203 7.54 -14.27 15.20
N TYR A 204 6.47 -14.15 14.42
CA TYR A 204 5.60 -12.99 14.48
C TYR A 204 4.80 -12.93 15.79
N GLN A 205 4.36 -14.08 16.31
CA GLN A 205 3.72 -14.17 17.62
C GLN A 205 4.67 -13.72 18.75
N MET A 206 5.95 -14.09 18.69
CA MET A 206 6.96 -13.62 19.66
C MET A 206 7.08 -12.10 19.64
N ARG A 207 7.10 -11.50 18.44
CA ARG A 207 7.08 -10.05 18.25
C ARG A 207 5.85 -9.42 18.90
N ASP A 208 4.65 -9.96 18.66
CA ASP A 208 3.40 -9.37 19.16
C ASP A 208 3.23 -9.53 20.68
N ASN A 209 3.68 -10.66 21.24
CA ASN A 209 3.76 -10.85 22.69
C ASN A 209 4.69 -9.81 23.33
N ALA A 210 5.86 -9.58 22.73
CA ALA A 210 6.80 -8.57 23.22
C ALA A 210 6.24 -7.15 23.11
N ALA A 211 5.52 -6.83 22.03
CA ALA A 211 4.88 -5.52 21.89
C ALA A 211 3.81 -5.30 22.98
N THR A 212 2.99 -6.31 23.25
CA THR A 212 1.94 -6.27 24.27
C THR A 212 2.53 -6.09 25.67
N GLU A 213 3.57 -6.85 26.00
CA GLU A 213 4.23 -6.74 27.31
C GLU A 213 4.96 -5.40 27.46
N ALA A 214 5.58 -4.90 26.38
CA ALA A 214 6.21 -3.58 26.41
C ALA A 214 5.19 -2.45 26.66
N ALA A 215 3.99 -2.53 26.07
CA ALA A 215 2.90 -1.59 26.36
C ALA A 215 2.42 -1.71 27.82
N ARG A 216 2.29 -2.93 28.34
CA ARG A 216 1.92 -3.16 29.75
C ARG A 216 2.94 -2.54 30.72
N ILE A 217 4.24 -2.76 30.49
CA ILE A 217 5.32 -2.16 31.31
C ILE A 217 5.29 -0.63 31.21
N SER A 218 5.05 -0.09 30.01
CA SER A 218 4.94 1.35 29.78
C SER A 218 3.83 1.97 30.63
N ASP A 219 2.65 1.35 30.64
CA ASP A 219 1.44 1.89 31.28
C ASP A 219 1.37 1.59 32.79
N ASP A 220 2.24 0.72 33.31
CA ASP A 220 2.28 0.37 34.73
C ASP A 220 2.81 1.53 35.58
N THR A 221 1.94 2.19 36.34
CA THR A 221 2.31 3.32 37.21
C THR A 221 2.93 2.88 38.54
N SER A 222 2.95 1.58 38.84
CA SER A 222 3.58 1.05 40.07
C SER A 222 5.08 0.84 39.93
N LEU A 223 5.58 0.74 38.69
CA LEU A 223 7.01 0.57 38.40
C LEU A 223 7.74 1.92 38.36
N SER A 224 8.87 2.00 39.06
CA SER A 224 9.83 3.09 38.89
C SER A 224 10.46 3.05 37.49
N THR A 225 11.09 4.15 37.08
CA THR A 225 11.82 4.22 35.80
C THR A 225 12.89 3.13 35.70
N GLU A 226 13.63 2.90 36.78
CA GLU A 226 14.67 1.86 36.86
C GLU A 226 14.08 0.47 36.71
N GLN A 227 12.93 0.21 37.36
CA GLN A 227 12.23 -1.07 37.25
C GLN A 227 11.70 -1.31 35.84
N LYS A 228 11.15 -0.28 35.18
CA LYS A 228 10.73 -0.35 33.76
C LYS A 228 11.90 -0.65 32.85
N ASN A 229 13.03 0.03 33.03
CA ASN A 229 14.24 -0.19 32.22
C ASN A 229 14.81 -1.60 32.40
N ALA A 230 14.80 -2.13 33.63
CA ALA A 230 15.18 -3.52 33.90
C ALA A 230 14.23 -4.51 33.22
N ALA A 231 12.92 -4.30 33.31
CA ALA A 231 11.91 -5.14 32.66
C ALA A 231 12.03 -5.10 31.12
N TYR A 232 12.28 -3.93 30.54
CA TYR A 232 12.52 -3.78 29.10
C TYR A 232 13.79 -4.47 28.62
N THR A 233 14.86 -4.41 29.40
CA THR A 233 16.11 -5.14 29.12
C THR A 233 15.85 -6.64 29.07
N ALA A 234 15.22 -7.18 30.12
CA ALA A 234 14.88 -8.61 30.19
C ALA A 234 13.96 -9.05 29.04
N LEU A 235 12.92 -8.26 28.74
CA LEU A 235 12.00 -8.53 27.63
C LEU A 235 12.73 -8.55 26.28
N THR A 236 13.67 -7.62 26.07
CA THR A 236 14.47 -7.52 24.84
C THR A 236 15.38 -8.74 24.70
N GLU A 237 16.12 -9.11 25.75
CA GLU A 237 17.01 -10.27 25.76
C GLU A 237 16.24 -11.57 25.49
N GLN A 238 15.12 -11.79 26.19
CA GLN A 238 14.28 -12.95 26.01
C GLN A 238 13.73 -13.03 24.57
N THR A 239 13.14 -11.94 24.08
CA THR A 239 12.51 -11.93 22.75
C THR A 239 13.54 -12.13 21.64
N THR A 240 14.69 -11.44 21.72
CA THR A 240 15.75 -11.62 20.72
C THR A 240 16.35 -13.03 20.75
N GLY A 241 16.52 -13.62 21.93
CA GLY A 241 16.95 -15.01 22.07
C GLY A 241 15.96 -16.00 21.44
N GLN A 242 14.65 -15.82 21.68
CA GLN A 242 13.61 -16.67 21.07
C GLN A 242 13.56 -16.54 19.55
N ILE A 243 13.68 -15.31 19.02
CA ILE A 243 13.72 -15.06 17.57
C ILE A 243 14.95 -15.73 16.94
N ARG A 244 16.14 -15.60 17.54
CA ARG A 244 17.36 -16.27 17.06
C ARG A 244 17.25 -17.79 17.12
N ALA A 245 16.69 -18.35 18.20
CA ALA A 245 16.48 -19.79 18.30
C ALA A 245 15.52 -20.32 17.23
N THR A 246 14.58 -19.50 16.77
CA THR A 246 13.56 -19.88 15.77
C THR A 246 14.05 -19.68 14.33
N LEU A 247 14.78 -18.60 14.06
CA LEU A 247 15.24 -18.23 12.72
C LEU A 247 16.69 -18.65 12.42
N GLY A 248 17.46 -19.03 13.44
CA GLY A 248 18.92 -19.05 13.39
C GLY A 248 19.53 -17.66 13.63
N ASP A 249 20.78 -17.63 14.10
CA ASP A 249 21.43 -16.39 14.54
C ASP A 249 21.50 -15.33 13.42
N ASP A 250 22.00 -15.69 12.23
CA ASP A 250 22.18 -14.74 11.13
C ASP A 250 20.85 -14.13 10.65
N ILE A 251 19.83 -14.96 10.44
CA ILE A 251 18.51 -14.52 9.96
C ILE A 251 17.79 -13.75 11.07
N GLY A 252 17.87 -14.24 12.31
CA GLY A 252 17.30 -13.59 13.49
C GLY A 252 17.88 -12.20 13.71
N ASP A 253 19.20 -12.06 13.66
CA ASP A 253 19.88 -10.78 13.78
C ASP A 253 19.49 -9.83 12.64
N ALA A 254 19.49 -10.30 11.40
CA ALA A 254 19.05 -9.48 10.27
C ALA A 254 17.60 -8.99 10.45
N TYR A 255 16.70 -9.86 10.92
CA TYR A 255 15.30 -9.49 11.18
C TYR A 255 15.19 -8.45 12.30
N ILE A 256 15.82 -8.71 13.46
CA ILE A 256 15.82 -7.79 14.60
C ILE A 256 16.39 -6.42 14.21
N ASN A 257 17.48 -6.43 13.45
CA ASN A 257 18.20 -5.22 13.07
C ASN A 257 17.45 -4.34 12.07
N ASN A 258 16.77 -4.95 11.10
CA ASN A 258 16.11 -4.23 10.01
C ASN A 258 14.64 -3.92 10.28
N ALA A 259 13.95 -4.76 11.06
CA ALA A 259 12.50 -4.69 11.24
C ALA A 259 12.05 -4.39 12.67
N LEU A 260 12.83 -4.77 13.69
CA LEU A 260 12.45 -4.63 15.10
C LEU A 260 13.28 -3.56 15.83
N ALA A 261 13.54 -2.44 15.16
CA ALA A 261 14.28 -1.32 15.75
C ALA A 261 13.66 -0.81 17.07
N TRP A 262 12.35 -0.93 17.23
CA TRP A 262 11.65 -0.58 18.47
C TRP A 262 12.09 -1.45 19.65
N LEU A 263 12.37 -2.74 19.44
CA LEU A 263 12.80 -3.67 20.49
C LEU A 263 14.17 -3.24 21.06
N LYS A 264 15.09 -2.84 20.18
CA LYS A 264 16.40 -2.27 20.57
C LYS A 264 16.31 -0.93 21.30
N ASN A 265 15.19 -0.24 21.17
CA ASN A 265 14.97 1.05 21.80
C ASN A 265 14.26 0.92 23.16
N LEU A 266 13.64 -0.22 23.49
CA LEU A 266 13.00 -0.42 24.78
C LEU A 266 13.96 -0.23 25.97
N PRO A 267 15.19 -0.81 25.98
CA PRO A 267 16.10 -0.66 27.11
C PRO A 267 16.56 0.79 27.36
N LYS A 268 16.38 1.67 26.36
CA LYS A 268 16.66 3.11 26.49
C LYS A 268 15.57 3.85 27.28
N GLY A 269 14.49 3.16 27.65
CA GLY A 269 13.32 3.72 28.32
C GLY A 269 12.35 4.40 27.36
N GLY A 270 11.23 4.87 27.93
CA GLY A 270 10.20 5.63 27.22
C GLY A 270 8.82 5.00 27.24
N ASN A 271 7.88 5.74 26.65
CA ASN A 271 6.49 5.32 26.50
C ASN A 271 6.33 4.51 25.22
N VAL A 272 5.66 3.37 25.34
CA VAL A 272 5.37 2.45 24.23
C VAL A 272 3.93 2.65 23.80
N LYS A 273 3.70 2.85 22.50
CA LYS A 273 2.34 2.90 21.93
C LYS A 273 2.24 1.98 20.74
N ILE A 274 1.15 1.23 20.67
CA ILE A 274 0.79 0.38 19.52
C ILE A 274 -0.36 1.08 18.79
N ASN A 275 -0.19 1.37 17.50
CA ASN A 275 -1.28 1.94 16.70
C ASN A 275 -2.30 0.87 16.29
N PRO A 276 -3.49 1.23 15.78
CA PRO A 276 -4.50 0.24 15.36
C PRO A 276 -4.03 -0.76 14.30
N ALA A 277 -2.99 -0.40 13.52
CA ALA A 277 -2.34 -1.30 12.57
C ALA A 277 -1.26 -2.19 13.20
N GLY A 278 -1.06 -2.15 14.52
CA GLY A 278 -0.08 -2.97 15.26
C GLY A 278 1.37 -2.47 15.20
N ASN A 279 1.63 -1.28 14.63
CA ASN A 279 2.97 -0.69 14.62
C ASN A 279 3.34 -0.20 16.02
N VAL A 280 4.55 -0.54 16.47
CA VAL A 280 5.06 -0.15 17.78
C VAL A 280 5.90 1.12 17.64
N LYS A 281 5.59 2.12 18.47
CA LYS A 281 6.36 3.35 18.60
C LYS A 281 6.87 3.48 20.04
N VAL A 282 8.18 3.67 20.17
CA VAL A 282 8.84 3.98 21.44
C VAL A 282 9.22 5.45 21.43
N THR A 283 8.68 6.23 22.36
CA THR A 283 9.01 7.66 22.52
C THR A 283 9.74 7.88 23.82
N GLN A 284 10.93 8.49 23.74
CA GLN A 284 11.70 8.88 24.92
C GLN A 284 10.90 9.89 25.76
N PRO A 285 10.99 9.83 27.09
CA PRO A 285 10.41 10.86 27.94
C PRO A 285 11.06 12.21 27.59
N LYS A 286 10.27 13.30 27.58
CA LYS A 286 10.85 14.64 27.49
C LYS A 286 11.70 14.84 28.76
N GLN A 287 12.96 15.22 28.56
CA GLN A 287 13.84 15.68 29.64
C GLN A 287 13.26 16.94 30.28
#